data_AF-A0A951FAQ3-F1
#
_entry.id   AF-A0A951FAQ3-F1
#
_cell.length_a   1.000
_cell.length_b   1.000
_cell.length_c   1.000
_cell.angle_alpha   90.00
_cell.angle_beta   90.00
_cell.angle_gamma   90.00
#
_symmetry.space_group_name_H-M   'P 1'
#
loop_
_entity.id
_entity.type
_entity.pdbx_description
1 polymer ?
#
loop_
_entity_poly.entity_id
_entity_poly.type
_entity_poly.pdbx_seq_one_letter_code
_entity_poly.pdbx_strand_id
1 'polypeptide(L)'
;MKFQRLQWIGLALMVALTGIATPKTQAQTRSWPTLSSGSSGENVVTLQAKLRHRGYTVNYNGSYDSSTVAAVQAFERANGLTADGVADPAVWERLVVTVRQGDNNIVVEALQRQLRNRYGYTKTIATVDRIFGSATNNATVSFQKSVYLGADGIAGPDTWSRLTSGDSARISHSAAVSRLSGTGISVTSSAGTAPNGASGVGSDRWLNKTSLEQVRNLSITRLIEFRNTIGCNIVITGGTETWIHSTYVQGHHTGYKIDIGLGTCADSYIRNNYSPAGTNKWSDSRGNIYFYEGDHWDITYSA
;
A
#
# COMPACT_ATOMS: atom_id res chain seq x y z
N MET A 1 -28.37 -50.40 61.67
CA MET A 1 -26.97 -49.93 61.53
C MET A 1 -26.63 -49.95 60.05
N LYS A 2 -26.02 -48.86 59.54
CA LYS A 2 -25.40 -48.67 58.20
C LYS A 2 -26.26 -48.11 57.05
N PHE A 3 -26.12 -46.79 56.93
CA PHE A 3 -25.91 -45.95 55.73
C PHE A 3 -27.04 -45.77 54.70
N GLN A 4 -27.69 -44.60 54.82
CA GLN A 4 -28.37 -43.90 53.73
C GLN A 4 -27.39 -43.65 52.57
N ARG A 5 -27.76 -44.04 51.35
CA ARG A 5 -27.12 -43.57 50.12
C ARG A 5 -28.01 -42.49 49.51
N LEU A 6 -27.59 -41.23 49.64
CA LEU A 6 -28.13 -40.13 48.83
C LEU A 6 -27.82 -40.42 47.36
N GLN A 7 -28.87 -40.50 46.53
CA GLN A 7 -28.71 -40.44 45.09
C GLN A 7 -28.47 -38.98 44.69
N TRP A 8 -27.25 -38.71 44.22
CA TRP A 8 -26.88 -37.44 43.61
C TRP A 8 -27.54 -37.36 42.23
N ILE A 9 -28.49 -36.44 42.06
CA ILE A 9 -28.96 -36.02 40.74
C ILE A 9 -27.85 -35.16 40.14
N GLY A 10 -27.11 -35.71 39.19
CA GLY A 10 -26.13 -34.97 38.41
C GLY A 10 -26.84 -33.93 37.54
N LEU A 11 -26.68 -32.65 37.89
CA LEU A 11 -27.06 -31.53 37.04
C LEU A 11 -26.08 -31.46 35.87
N ALA A 12 -26.47 -31.96 34.70
CA ALA A 12 -25.71 -31.77 33.47
C ALA A 12 -25.86 -30.30 33.04
N LEU A 13 -24.87 -29.48 33.40
CA LEU A 13 -24.75 -28.12 32.89
C LEU A 13 -24.36 -28.21 31.41
N MET A 14 -25.34 -28.10 30.50
CA MET A 14 -25.06 -27.84 29.10
C MET A 14 -24.45 -26.44 28.99
N VAL A 15 -23.12 -26.36 28.96
CA VAL A 15 -22.45 -25.17 28.44
C VAL A 15 -22.71 -25.18 26.94
N ALA A 16 -23.69 -24.41 26.50
CA ALA A 16 -23.81 -24.03 25.11
C ALA A 16 -22.52 -23.27 24.76
N LEU A 17 -21.55 -23.94 24.13
CA LEU A 17 -20.51 -23.24 23.38
C LEU A 17 -21.25 -22.51 22.25
N THR A 18 -21.57 -21.24 22.50
CA THR A 18 -21.80 -20.29 21.41
C THR A 18 -20.49 -20.23 20.66
N GLY A 19 -20.36 -21.05 19.62
CA GLY A 19 -19.31 -20.89 18.63
C GLY A 19 -19.46 -19.49 18.07
N ILE A 20 -18.61 -18.57 18.52
CA ILE A 20 -18.36 -17.34 17.79
C ILE A 20 -17.71 -17.83 16.51
N ALA A 21 -18.52 -18.04 15.47
CA ALA A 21 -18.02 -18.17 14.12
C ALA A 21 -17.24 -16.88 13.86
N THR A 22 -15.91 -16.99 13.90
CA THR A 22 -15.06 -15.94 13.35
C THR A 22 -15.55 -15.69 11.93
N PRO A 23 -15.85 -14.45 11.54
CA PRO A 23 -16.20 -14.18 10.17
C PRO A 23 -15.03 -14.68 9.32
N LYS A 24 -15.28 -15.72 8.53
CA LYS A 24 -14.36 -16.18 7.50
C LYS A 24 -14.20 -14.97 6.58
N THR A 25 -13.08 -14.28 6.71
CA THR A 25 -12.72 -13.12 5.88
C THR A 25 -13.06 -13.48 4.45
N GLN A 26 -14.01 -12.76 3.83
CA GLN A 26 -14.25 -12.93 2.40
C GLN A 26 -12.89 -12.82 1.72
N ALA A 27 -12.54 -13.80 0.89
CA ALA A 27 -11.30 -13.76 0.12
C ALA A 27 -11.31 -12.46 -0.68
N GLN A 28 -10.56 -11.47 -0.19
CA GLN A 28 -10.47 -10.18 -0.84
C GLN A 28 -9.88 -10.45 -2.22
N THR A 29 -10.61 -10.10 -3.28
CA THR A 29 -10.12 -10.27 -4.65
C THR A 29 -8.81 -9.50 -4.78
N ARG A 30 -7.69 -10.22 -4.98
CA ARG A 30 -6.38 -9.61 -5.15
C ARG A 30 -6.36 -8.82 -6.45
N SER A 31 -5.82 -7.61 -6.38
CA SER A 31 -5.59 -6.78 -7.56
C SER A 31 -4.14 -6.98 -8.00
N TRP A 32 -3.95 -7.50 -9.20
CA TRP A 32 -2.64 -7.72 -9.82
C TRP A 32 -2.49 -6.81 -11.04
N PRO A 33 -1.27 -6.30 -11.31
CA PRO A 33 -1.03 -5.57 -12.55
C PRO A 33 -1.04 -6.51 -13.75
N THR A 34 -1.42 -5.99 -14.93
CA THR A 34 -1.14 -6.65 -16.20
C THR A 34 0.17 -6.11 -16.75
N LEU A 35 1.14 -6.99 -17.00
CA LEU A 35 2.41 -6.63 -17.65
C LEU A 35 2.54 -7.31 -19.00
N SER A 36 2.99 -6.57 -20.00
CA SER A 36 3.19 -7.04 -21.37
C SER A 36 4.43 -6.40 -21.98
N SER A 37 4.77 -6.80 -23.21
CA SER A 37 5.84 -6.17 -24.01
C SER A 37 5.79 -4.63 -23.92
N GLY A 38 6.94 -4.01 -23.66
CA GLY A 38 7.08 -2.57 -23.43
C GLY A 38 6.93 -2.12 -21.97
N SER A 39 6.39 -2.96 -21.09
CA SER A 39 6.39 -2.69 -19.64
C SER A 39 7.82 -2.64 -19.10
N SER A 40 8.07 -1.82 -18.09
CA SER A 40 9.37 -1.77 -17.40
C SER A 40 9.22 -1.38 -15.93
N GLY A 41 10.28 -1.53 -15.14
CA GLY A 41 10.35 -1.11 -13.74
C GLY A 41 10.25 -2.26 -12.73
N GLU A 42 10.07 -1.92 -11.45
CA GLU A 42 10.18 -2.87 -10.33
C GLU A 42 9.16 -4.02 -10.38
N ASN A 43 8.00 -3.81 -10.99
CA ASN A 43 7.03 -4.88 -11.20
C ASN A 43 7.53 -5.92 -12.20
N VAL A 44 8.22 -5.49 -13.27
CA VAL A 44 8.86 -6.40 -14.21
C VAL A 44 10.03 -7.14 -13.56
N VAL A 45 10.86 -6.43 -12.77
CA VAL A 45 11.92 -7.06 -11.96
C VAL A 45 11.32 -8.15 -11.05
N THR A 46 10.19 -7.86 -10.41
CA THR A 46 9.49 -8.81 -9.51
C THR A 46 9.00 -10.04 -10.27
N LEU A 47 8.40 -9.85 -11.45
CA LEU A 47 7.97 -10.93 -12.32
C LEU A 47 9.16 -11.81 -12.73
N GLN A 48 10.24 -11.19 -13.22
CA GLN A 48 11.46 -11.88 -13.65
C GLN A 48 12.12 -12.65 -12.49
N ALA A 49 12.19 -12.08 -11.29
CA ALA A 49 12.71 -12.77 -10.11
C ALA A 49 11.90 -14.03 -9.77
N LYS A 50 10.55 -13.95 -9.80
CA LYS A 50 9.68 -15.09 -9.51
C LYS A 50 9.77 -16.16 -10.60
N LEU A 51 9.80 -15.78 -11.89
CA LEU A 51 10.01 -16.69 -13.01
C LEU A 51 11.36 -17.42 -12.87
N ARG A 52 12.44 -16.69 -12.60
CA ARG A 52 13.77 -17.28 -12.40
C ARG A 52 13.83 -18.21 -11.20
N HIS A 53 13.17 -17.86 -10.09
CA HIS A 53 13.05 -18.73 -8.93
C HIS A 53 12.30 -20.03 -9.24
N ARG A 54 11.35 -20.00 -10.19
CA ARG A 54 10.63 -21.19 -10.68
C ARG A 54 11.36 -21.91 -11.82
N GLY A 55 12.60 -21.54 -12.13
CA GLY A 55 13.46 -22.23 -13.10
C GLY A 55 13.35 -21.74 -14.55
N TYR A 56 12.61 -20.67 -14.82
CA TYR A 56 12.52 -20.12 -16.18
C TYR A 56 13.69 -19.18 -16.49
N THR A 57 14.24 -19.30 -17.69
CA THR A 57 15.31 -18.42 -18.18
C THR A 57 14.72 -17.07 -18.58
N VAL A 58 15.12 -16.01 -17.86
CA VAL A 58 14.75 -14.62 -18.14
C VAL A 58 15.97 -13.71 -18.03
N ASN A 59 16.03 -12.68 -18.87
CA ASN A 59 16.88 -11.53 -18.63
C ASN A 59 16.37 -10.78 -17.40
N TYR A 60 17.19 -10.66 -16.36
CA TYR A 60 16.82 -9.94 -15.14
C TYR A 60 17.24 -8.47 -15.24
N ASN A 61 16.51 -7.70 -16.04
CA ASN A 61 16.85 -6.33 -16.43
C ASN A 61 15.75 -5.30 -16.14
N GLY A 62 14.59 -5.74 -15.67
CA GLY A 62 13.45 -4.85 -15.40
C GLY A 62 12.73 -4.33 -16.64
N SER A 63 13.02 -4.86 -17.83
CA SER A 63 12.32 -4.58 -19.08
C SER A 63 11.57 -5.83 -19.55
N TYR A 64 10.30 -5.68 -19.92
CA TYR A 64 9.49 -6.79 -20.43
C TYR A 64 9.85 -7.05 -21.89
N ASP A 65 11.04 -7.61 -22.07
CA ASP A 65 11.65 -7.92 -23.35
C ASP A 65 11.19 -9.27 -23.91
N SER A 66 11.72 -9.66 -25.07
CA SER A 66 11.38 -10.93 -25.73
C SER A 66 11.74 -12.15 -24.88
N SER A 67 12.78 -12.07 -24.04
CA SER A 67 13.12 -13.13 -23.09
C SER A 67 12.04 -13.27 -22.00
N THR A 68 11.52 -12.15 -21.50
CA THR A 68 10.43 -12.14 -20.52
C THR A 68 9.13 -12.67 -21.12
N VAL A 69 8.78 -12.25 -22.34
CA VAL A 69 7.61 -12.78 -23.09
C VAL A 69 7.72 -14.31 -23.21
N ALA A 70 8.87 -14.82 -23.68
CA ALA A 70 9.06 -16.26 -23.87
C ALA A 70 8.93 -17.06 -22.56
N ALA A 71 9.47 -16.53 -21.46
CA ALA A 71 9.37 -17.17 -20.15
C ALA A 71 7.95 -17.16 -19.58
N VAL A 72 7.21 -16.07 -19.77
CA VAL A 72 5.79 -16.00 -19.37
C VAL A 72 4.97 -16.99 -20.18
N GLN A 73 5.16 -17.07 -21.50
CA GLN A 73 4.50 -18.09 -22.33
C GLN A 73 4.84 -19.53 -21.90
N ALA A 74 6.09 -19.79 -21.52
CA ALA A 74 6.48 -21.10 -21.01
C ALA A 74 5.77 -21.41 -19.67
N PHE A 75 5.70 -20.43 -18.77
CA PHE A 75 4.98 -20.55 -17.50
C PHE A 75 3.48 -20.77 -17.71
N GLU A 76 2.86 -20.01 -18.61
CA GLU A 76 1.44 -20.13 -18.97
C GLU A 76 1.12 -21.56 -19.46
N ARG A 77 1.89 -22.08 -20.43
CA ARG A 77 1.73 -23.45 -20.94
C ARG A 77 1.86 -24.48 -19.82
N ALA A 78 2.86 -24.34 -18.96
CA ALA A 78 3.10 -25.25 -17.85
C ALA A 78 1.98 -25.25 -16.79
N ASN A 79 1.15 -24.20 -16.74
CA ASN A 79 0.08 -24.04 -15.76
C ASN A 79 -1.34 -24.06 -16.38
N GLY A 80 -1.46 -24.47 -17.65
CA GLY A 80 -2.75 -24.58 -18.33
C GLY A 80 -3.45 -23.24 -18.57
N LEU A 81 -2.67 -22.16 -18.73
CA LEU A 81 -3.16 -20.84 -19.11
C LEU A 81 -3.02 -20.63 -20.63
N THR A 82 -3.73 -19.62 -21.15
CA THR A 82 -3.51 -19.13 -22.52
C THR A 82 -2.08 -18.60 -22.62
N ALA A 83 -1.30 -19.12 -23.57
CA ALA A 83 0.12 -18.78 -23.73
C ALA A 83 0.31 -17.51 -24.59
N ASP A 84 -0.29 -16.39 -24.20
CA ASP A 84 -0.22 -15.11 -24.93
C ASP A 84 1.00 -14.26 -24.52
N GLY A 85 1.73 -14.65 -23.47
CA GLY A 85 2.92 -13.97 -23.00
C GLY A 85 2.64 -12.70 -22.22
N VAL A 86 1.42 -12.55 -21.70
CA VAL A 86 0.97 -11.41 -20.89
C VAL A 86 0.85 -11.85 -19.44
N ALA A 87 1.64 -11.26 -18.55
CA ALA A 87 1.55 -11.52 -17.12
C ALA A 87 0.33 -10.81 -16.51
N ASP A 88 -0.83 -11.44 -16.70
CA ASP A 88 -2.14 -11.03 -16.20
C ASP A 88 -2.41 -11.51 -14.75
N PRO A 89 -3.56 -11.17 -14.14
CA PRO A 89 -3.87 -11.63 -12.79
C PRO A 89 -3.85 -13.15 -12.60
N ALA A 90 -4.18 -13.95 -13.62
CA ALA A 90 -4.17 -15.41 -13.53
C ALA A 90 -2.75 -15.98 -13.50
N VAL A 91 -1.82 -15.35 -14.23
CA VAL A 91 -0.38 -15.63 -14.17
C VAL A 91 0.17 -15.28 -12.79
N TRP A 92 -0.09 -14.06 -12.30
CA TRP A 92 0.39 -13.61 -10.99
C TRP A 92 -0.03 -14.52 -9.84
N GLU A 93 -1.31 -14.92 -9.82
CA GLU A 93 -1.87 -15.76 -8.76
C GLU A 93 -1.15 -17.12 -8.66
N ARG A 94 -0.75 -17.70 -9.80
CA ARG A 94 0.00 -18.97 -9.87
C ARG A 94 1.50 -18.81 -9.64
N LEU A 95 2.03 -17.64 -9.98
CA LEU A 95 3.46 -17.34 -9.89
C LEU A 95 3.89 -16.89 -8.48
N VAL A 96 2.97 -16.68 -7.55
CA VAL A 96 3.31 -16.21 -6.19
C VAL A 96 4.34 -17.14 -5.52
N VAL A 97 5.45 -16.55 -5.11
CA VAL A 97 6.44 -17.15 -4.20
C VAL A 97 6.33 -16.43 -2.88
N THR A 98 6.03 -17.17 -1.81
CA THR A 98 5.98 -16.65 -0.45
C THR A 98 7.39 -16.57 0.11
N VAL A 99 7.78 -15.42 0.65
CA VAL A 99 9.05 -15.24 1.35
C VAL A 99 8.85 -14.66 2.75
N ARG A 100 9.71 -15.07 3.69
CA ARG A 100 9.66 -14.73 5.11
C ARG A 100 11.07 -14.64 5.71
N GLN A 101 11.15 -14.19 6.96
CA GLN A 101 12.43 -14.06 7.65
C GLN A 101 13.23 -15.37 7.65
N GLY A 102 14.51 -15.27 7.31
CA GLY A 102 15.43 -16.40 7.13
C GLY A 102 15.62 -16.83 5.68
N ASP A 103 14.73 -16.46 4.76
CA ASP A 103 14.90 -16.76 3.34
C ASP A 103 16.08 -15.97 2.74
N ASN A 104 16.80 -16.59 1.81
CA ASN A 104 17.89 -15.97 1.07
C ASN A 104 17.79 -16.33 -0.43
N ASN A 105 17.16 -15.48 -1.24
CA ASN A 105 16.97 -15.75 -2.66
C ASN A 105 16.62 -14.48 -3.47
N ILE A 106 16.54 -14.61 -4.80
CA ILE A 106 16.24 -13.51 -5.73
C ILE A 106 14.84 -12.90 -5.52
N VAL A 107 13.87 -13.64 -4.97
CA VAL A 107 12.53 -13.10 -4.67
C VAL A 107 12.58 -12.17 -3.45
N VAL A 108 13.48 -12.44 -2.49
CA VAL A 108 13.78 -11.50 -1.40
C VAL A 108 14.42 -10.23 -1.94
N GLU A 109 15.31 -10.34 -2.94
CA GLU A 109 15.83 -9.16 -3.65
C GLU A 109 14.69 -8.29 -4.20
N ALA A 110 13.75 -8.91 -4.92
CA ALA A 110 12.61 -8.21 -5.49
C ALA A 110 11.74 -7.57 -4.39
N LEU A 111 11.55 -8.23 -3.24
CA LEU A 111 10.83 -7.66 -2.10
C LEU A 111 11.54 -6.42 -1.55
N GLN A 112 12.84 -6.51 -1.32
CA GLN A 112 13.65 -5.39 -0.84
C GLN A 112 13.61 -4.21 -1.82
N ARG A 113 13.72 -4.48 -3.13
CA ARG A 113 13.61 -3.46 -4.17
C ARG A 113 12.24 -2.80 -4.20
N GLN A 114 11.16 -3.58 -4.14
CA GLN A 114 9.79 -3.06 -4.06
C GLN A 114 9.63 -2.14 -2.84
N LEU A 115 9.96 -2.62 -1.64
CA LEU A 115 9.85 -1.85 -0.41
C LEU A 115 10.70 -0.56 -0.47
N ARG A 116 11.94 -0.63 -0.95
CA ARG A 116 12.81 0.55 -1.04
C ARG A 116 12.37 1.54 -2.10
N ASN A 117 12.28 1.09 -3.34
CA ASN A 117 12.18 1.96 -4.51
C ASN A 117 10.73 2.38 -4.75
N ARG A 118 9.79 1.45 -4.56
CA ARG A 118 8.37 1.75 -4.69
C ARG A 118 7.70 2.14 -3.38
N TYR A 119 8.25 1.93 -2.19
CA TYR A 119 7.55 2.26 -0.92
C TYR A 119 8.40 3.03 0.11
N GLY A 120 9.59 3.53 -0.29
CA GLY A 120 10.35 4.49 0.51
C GLY A 120 11.07 3.91 1.73
N TYR A 121 11.14 2.58 1.88
CA TYR A 121 11.85 1.92 2.99
C TYR A 121 13.38 1.94 2.85
N THR A 122 13.96 2.98 2.23
CA THR A 122 15.40 3.11 1.97
C THR A 122 16.24 3.28 3.24
N LYS A 123 15.68 3.91 4.29
CA LYS A 123 16.33 4.02 5.60
C LYS A 123 16.30 2.69 6.38
N THR A 124 15.19 1.96 6.30
CA THR A 124 15.02 0.69 7.01
C THR A 124 15.82 -0.43 6.34
N ILE A 125 15.84 -0.47 5.01
CA ILE A 125 16.57 -1.45 4.22
C ILE A 125 17.76 -0.73 3.57
N ALA A 126 18.92 -0.74 4.24
CA ALA A 126 20.12 -0.03 3.78
C ALA A 126 20.73 -0.62 2.50
N THR A 127 20.70 -1.95 2.35
CA THR A 127 21.25 -2.70 1.20
C THR A 127 20.21 -3.66 0.62
N VAL A 128 20.31 -3.94 -0.68
CA VAL A 128 19.57 -5.02 -1.34
C VAL A 128 20.53 -6.21 -1.43
N ASP A 129 20.34 -7.20 -0.56
CA ASP A 129 21.32 -8.26 -0.29
C ASP A 129 20.76 -9.68 -0.42
N ARG A 130 19.48 -9.81 -0.81
CA ARG A 130 18.73 -11.08 -0.91
C ARG A 130 18.43 -11.75 0.42
N ILE A 131 18.83 -11.19 1.55
CA ILE A 131 18.64 -11.78 2.86
C ILE A 131 17.39 -11.19 3.51
N PHE A 132 16.41 -12.05 3.82
CA PHE A 132 15.23 -11.63 4.55
C PHE A 132 15.57 -11.60 6.04
N GLY A 133 16.36 -10.59 6.43
CA GLY A 133 16.74 -10.33 7.81
C GLY A 133 15.70 -9.52 8.58
N SER A 134 16.07 -9.08 9.78
CA SER A 134 15.21 -8.24 10.64
C SER A 134 14.81 -6.92 9.98
N ALA A 135 15.71 -6.28 9.23
CA ALA A 135 15.41 -5.06 8.49
C ALA A 135 14.30 -5.26 7.45
N THR A 136 14.38 -6.32 6.65
CA THR A 136 13.35 -6.67 5.65
C THR A 136 12.03 -7.08 6.33
N ASN A 137 12.08 -7.78 7.46
CA ASN A 137 10.88 -8.10 8.24
C ASN A 137 10.20 -6.85 8.79
N ASN A 138 10.94 -5.95 9.43
CA ASN A 138 10.40 -4.69 9.95
C ASN A 138 9.77 -3.84 8.84
N ALA A 139 10.41 -3.76 7.68
CA ALA A 139 9.87 -3.05 6.52
C ALA A 139 8.60 -3.74 5.96
N THR A 140 8.58 -5.07 5.90
CA THR A 140 7.40 -5.84 5.46
C THR A 140 6.22 -5.64 6.40
N VAL A 141 6.43 -5.74 7.71
CA VAL A 141 5.41 -5.48 8.74
C VAL A 141 4.90 -4.04 8.64
N SER A 142 5.79 -3.08 8.47
CA SER A 142 5.42 -1.66 8.33
C SER A 142 4.61 -1.40 7.06
N PHE A 143 5.00 -2.04 5.95
CA PHE A 143 4.25 -1.97 4.70
C PHE A 143 2.86 -2.58 4.86
N GLN A 144 2.75 -3.78 5.41
CA GLN A 144 1.45 -4.42 5.65
C GLN A 144 0.53 -3.53 6.48
N LYS A 145 1.05 -2.89 7.54
CA LYS A 145 0.29 -1.89 8.31
C LYS A 145 -0.13 -0.70 7.44
N SER A 146 0.79 -0.15 6.63
CA SER A 146 0.48 1.01 5.80
C SER A 146 -0.60 0.71 4.77
N VAL A 147 -0.69 -0.51 4.24
CA VAL A 147 -1.72 -0.94 3.28
C VAL A 147 -2.91 -1.69 3.93
N TYR A 148 -3.03 -1.66 5.26
CA TYR A 148 -4.13 -2.26 6.03
C TYR A 148 -4.30 -3.78 5.81
N LEU A 149 -3.17 -4.49 5.76
CA LEU A 149 -3.10 -5.95 5.80
C LEU A 149 -2.77 -6.45 7.22
N GLY A 150 -3.02 -7.74 7.46
CA GLY A 150 -2.47 -8.43 8.62
C GLY A 150 -0.95 -8.34 8.62
N ALA A 151 -0.37 -7.77 9.67
CA ALA A 151 1.05 -7.43 9.74
C ALA A 151 1.91 -8.61 10.24
N ASP A 152 1.84 -9.74 9.54
CA ASP A 152 2.49 -11.01 9.89
C ASP A 152 3.98 -11.09 9.51
N GLY A 153 4.49 -10.11 8.77
CA GLY A 153 5.88 -10.07 8.30
C GLY A 153 6.20 -11.07 7.19
N ILE A 154 5.16 -11.65 6.55
CA ILE A 154 5.28 -12.61 5.45
C ILE A 154 4.87 -11.95 4.14
N ALA A 155 5.76 -11.99 3.15
CA ALA A 155 5.42 -11.58 1.79
C ALA A 155 4.75 -12.74 1.04
N GLY A 156 3.48 -12.99 1.36
CA GLY A 156 2.58 -13.93 0.67
C GLY A 156 1.74 -13.27 -0.43
N PRO A 157 0.72 -13.97 -0.97
CA PRO A 157 -0.13 -13.46 -2.06
C PRO A 157 -0.73 -12.08 -1.81
N ASP A 158 -1.29 -11.83 -0.61
CA ASP A 158 -1.91 -10.55 -0.28
C ASP A 158 -0.88 -9.41 -0.25
N THR A 159 0.25 -9.64 0.44
CA THR A 159 1.38 -8.70 0.49
C THR A 159 1.93 -8.39 -0.90
N TRP A 160 2.14 -9.42 -1.72
CA TRP A 160 2.64 -9.24 -3.10
C TRP A 160 1.65 -8.49 -3.98
N SER A 161 0.35 -8.78 -3.89
CA SER A 161 -0.66 -8.08 -4.68
C SER A 161 -0.65 -6.59 -4.36
N ARG A 162 -0.50 -6.23 -3.07
CA ARG A 162 -0.34 -4.83 -2.67
C ARG A 162 0.96 -4.23 -3.18
N LEU A 163 2.09 -4.93 -3.06
CA LEU A 163 3.41 -4.46 -3.49
C LEU A 163 3.51 -4.25 -5.01
N THR A 164 2.82 -5.05 -5.81
CA THR A 164 2.92 -4.97 -7.28
C THR A 164 1.76 -4.19 -7.90
N SER A 165 0.64 -4.05 -7.20
CA SER A 165 -0.41 -3.15 -7.65
C SER A 165 0.09 -1.70 -7.70
N GLY A 166 -0.44 -0.92 -8.64
CA GLY A 166 -0.33 0.55 -8.62
C GLY A 166 -1.26 1.19 -7.59
N ASP A 167 -2.00 0.38 -6.82
CA ASP A 167 -3.12 0.73 -5.94
C ASP A 167 -3.87 2.03 -6.30
N SER A 168 -4.28 2.09 -7.58
CA SER A 168 -5.04 3.19 -8.17
C SER A 168 -6.49 3.25 -7.69
N ALA A 169 -6.92 2.29 -6.85
CA ALA A 169 -8.28 2.23 -6.35
C ALA A 169 -8.62 3.52 -5.59
N ARG A 170 -9.77 4.10 -5.90
CA ARG A 170 -10.36 5.20 -5.13
C ARG A 170 -11.10 4.58 -3.95
N ILE A 171 -10.86 5.09 -2.75
CA ILE A 171 -11.48 4.57 -1.51
C ILE A 171 -12.43 5.60 -0.91
N SER A 172 -13.39 5.14 -0.10
CA SER A 172 -14.28 6.04 0.63
C SER A 172 -13.53 6.83 1.69
N HIS A 173 -14.12 7.94 2.12
CA HIS A 173 -13.63 8.74 3.23
C HIS A 173 -13.44 7.88 4.49
N SER A 174 -14.44 7.06 4.85
CA SER A 174 -14.39 6.20 6.03
C SER A 174 -13.28 5.15 5.95
N ALA A 175 -13.03 4.58 4.77
CA ALA A 175 -11.94 3.66 4.55
C ALA A 175 -10.58 4.36 4.69
N ALA A 176 -10.45 5.57 4.14
CA ALA A 176 -9.23 6.38 4.28
C ALA A 176 -8.96 6.72 5.76
N VAL A 177 -9.95 7.22 6.50
CA VAL A 177 -9.82 7.54 7.93
C VAL A 177 -9.48 6.30 8.75
N SER A 178 -10.08 5.15 8.44
CA SER A 178 -9.78 3.89 9.13
C SER A 178 -8.31 3.48 8.97
N ARG A 179 -7.71 3.75 7.81
CA ARG A 179 -6.28 3.49 7.55
C ARG A 179 -5.35 4.47 8.25
N LEU A 180 -5.78 5.71 8.47
CA LEU A 180 -5.01 6.74 9.18
C LEU A 180 -5.03 6.56 10.70
N SER A 181 -6.03 5.84 11.24
CA SER A 181 -6.15 5.58 12.67
C SER A 181 -4.89 4.95 13.26
N GLY A 182 -4.38 5.53 14.35
CA GLY A 182 -3.18 5.04 15.05
C GLY A 182 -1.85 5.29 14.32
N THR A 183 -1.85 5.94 13.15
CA THR A 183 -0.63 6.22 12.38
C THR A 183 0.08 7.50 12.78
N GLY A 184 -0.54 8.36 13.62
CA GLY A 184 -0.05 9.71 13.92
C GLY A 184 -0.36 10.74 12.82
N ILE A 185 -1.27 10.40 11.90
CA ILE A 185 -1.86 11.33 10.94
C ILE A 185 -3.28 11.65 11.40
N SER A 186 -3.61 12.93 11.55
CA SER A 186 -4.97 13.41 11.83
C SER A 186 -5.57 14.12 10.62
N VAL A 187 -6.90 14.20 10.57
CA VAL A 187 -7.63 14.95 9.55
C VAL A 187 -8.36 16.08 10.25
N THR A 188 -8.13 17.31 9.81
CA THR A 188 -8.86 18.49 10.28
C THR A 188 -9.40 19.25 9.09
N SER A 189 -10.54 19.92 9.26
CA SER A 189 -10.99 20.92 8.30
C SER A 189 -10.45 22.30 8.69
N SER A 190 -9.62 22.90 7.84
CA SER A 190 -9.24 24.32 7.94
C SER A 190 -10.34 25.25 7.41
N ALA A 191 -11.40 24.71 6.80
CA ALA A 191 -12.38 25.50 6.06
C ALA A 191 -13.64 25.83 6.87
N GLY A 192 -14.08 27.09 6.72
CA GLY A 192 -15.36 27.57 7.22
C GLY A 192 -16.55 26.88 6.55
N THR A 193 -17.73 27.02 7.15
CA THR A 193 -18.99 26.39 6.74
C THR A 193 -19.27 26.53 5.24
N ALA A 194 -19.53 25.41 4.54
CA ALA A 194 -19.93 25.41 3.14
C ALA A 194 -21.28 26.15 2.94
N PRO A 195 -21.61 26.61 1.70
CA PRO A 195 -22.84 27.37 1.41
C PRO A 195 -24.15 26.66 1.77
N ASN A 196 -24.12 25.33 1.92
CA ASN A 196 -25.23 24.50 2.39
C ASN A 196 -25.26 24.32 3.93
N GLY A 197 -24.46 25.10 4.68
CA GLY A 197 -24.34 24.98 6.13
C GLY A 197 -23.41 23.87 6.62
N ALA A 198 -22.71 23.18 5.72
CA ALA A 198 -21.87 22.04 6.09
C ALA A 198 -20.44 22.48 6.43
N SER A 199 -20.10 22.56 7.71
CA SER A 199 -18.72 22.67 8.21
C SER A 199 -18.12 21.29 8.51
N GLY A 200 -16.79 21.14 8.48
CA GLY A 200 -16.11 19.96 9.04
C GLY A 200 -15.50 18.96 8.05
N VAL A 201 -14.90 17.92 8.63
CA VAL A 201 -14.42 16.70 7.95
C VAL A 201 -15.62 15.86 7.52
N GLY A 202 -15.69 15.42 6.26
CA GLY A 202 -16.82 14.64 5.77
C GLY A 202 -16.61 14.00 4.39
N SER A 203 -17.58 13.20 3.94
CA SER A 203 -17.55 12.53 2.63
C SER A 203 -17.83 13.46 1.46
N ASP A 204 -18.44 14.63 1.71
CA ASP A 204 -18.83 15.53 0.63
C ASP A 204 -17.60 16.31 0.12
N ARG A 205 -17.29 16.21 -1.17
CA ARG A 205 -16.09 16.77 -1.81
C ARG A 205 -16.16 18.28 -2.12
N TRP A 206 -16.80 19.05 -1.25
CA TRP A 206 -16.99 20.50 -1.43
C TRP A 206 -15.69 21.28 -1.16
N LEU A 207 -15.54 22.44 -1.82
CA LEU A 207 -14.38 23.35 -1.75
C LEU A 207 -13.92 23.75 -0.35
N ASN A 208 -14.81 23.65 0.64
CA ASN A 208 -14.58 24.09 2.01
C ASN A 208 -14.64 22.91 2.99
N LYS A 209 -14.32 21.70 2.54
CA LYS A 209 -14.27 20.51 3.40
C LYS A 209 -13.04 19.68 3.10
N THR A 210 -12.40 19.21 4.17
CA THR A 210 -11.39 18.17 4.07
C THR A 210 -12.09 16.83 3.87
N SER A 211 -12.22 16.43 2.61
CA SER A 211 -12.80 15.14 2.21
C SER A 211 -11.72 14.23 1.64
N LEU A 212 -11.63 13.02 2.17
CA LEU A 212 -10.84 11.93 1.58
C LEU A 212 -11.71 11.02 0.69
N GLU A 213 -12.93 11.44 0.35
CA GLU A 213 -13.83 10.64 -0.47
C GLU A 213 -13.30 10.46 -1.89
N GLN A 214 -13.13 9.22 -2.30
CA GLN A 214 -12.47 8.85 -3.55
C GLN A 214 -10.99 9.28 -3.65
N VAL A 215 -10.32 9.50 -2.51
CA VAL A 215 -8.85 9.57 -2.50
C VAL A 215 -8.27 8.26 -3.02
N ARG A 216 -7.09 8.29 -3.63
CA ARG A 216 -6.44 7.05 -4.05
C ARG A 216 -5.88 6.31 -2.84
N ASN A 217 -6.04 4.99 -2.85
CA ASN A 217 -5.47 4.12 -1.84
C ASN A 217 -3.95 4.33 -1.75
N LEU A 218 -3.29 4.48 -2.90
CA LEU A 218 -1.86 4.83 -2.99
C LEU A 218 -1.51 6.13 -2.25
N SER A 219 -2.28 7.20 -2.41
CA SER A 219 -2.00 8.49 -1.76
C SER A 219 -2.03 8.39 -0.24
N ILE A 220 -2.98 7.63 0.33
CA ILE A 220 -3.01 7.35 1.77
C ILE A 220 -1.81 6.49 2.20
N THR A 221 -1.45 5.46 1.43
CA THR A 221 -0.25 4.65 1.69
C THR A 221 1.01 5.52 1.73
N ARG A 222 1.17 6.39 0.75
CA ARG A 222 2.31 7.29 0.60
C ARG A 222 2.42 8.31 1.73
N LEU A 223 1.28 8.82 2.19
CA LEU A 223 1.26 9.73 3.33
C LEU A 223 1.68 9.03 4.62
N ILE A 224 1.22 7.80 4.86
CA ILE A 224 1.64 6.98 6.00
C ILE A 224 3.16 6.70 5.93
N GLU A 225 3.69 6.39 4.75
CA GLU A 225 5.12 6.20 4.52
C GLU A 225 5.92 7.48 4.77
N PHE A 226 5.44 8.61 4.27
CA PHE A 226 6.06 9.91 4.50
C PHE A 226 6.09 10.22 6.00
N ARG A 227 4.97 10.06 6.71
CA ARG A 227 4.88 10.18 8.17
C ARG A 227 5.91 9.30 8.87
N ASN A 228 5.98 8.02 8.52
CA ASN A 228 6.93 7.08 9.14
C ASN A 228 8.40 7.45 8.84
N THR A 229 8.66 8.05 7.68
CA THR A 229 10.00 8.49 7.27
C THR A 229 10.48 9.71 8.04
N ILE A 230 9.58 10.67 8.31
CA ILE A 230 9.88 11.91 9.02
C ILE A 230 9.76 11.76 10.54
N GLY A 231 8.99 10.77 11.02
CA GLY A 231 8.87 10.44 12.44
C GLY A 231 8.02 11.41 13.27
N CYS A 232 7.31 12.35 12.65
CA CYS A 232 6.45 13.32 13.33
C CYS A 232 4.99 13.21 12.88
N ASN A 233 4.10 13.80 13.68
CA ASN A 233 2.67 13.81 13.36
C ASN A 233 2.39 14.74 12.18
N ILE A 234 1.41 14.36 11.38
CA ILE A 234 0.96 15.12 10.21
C ILE A 234 -0.52 15.45 10.39
N VAL A 235 -0.91 16.66 10.03
CA VAL A 235 -2.32 17.08 10.00
C VAL A 235 -2.73 17.27 8.55
N ILE A 236 -3.66 16.45 8.06
CA ILE A 236 -4.30 16.66 6.76
C ILE A 236 -5.25 17.85 6.89
N THR A 237 -5.07 18.85 6.03
CA THR A 237 -5.89 20.06 5.96
C THR A 237 -6.79 20.10 4.73
N GLY A 238 -6.52 19.26 3.74
CA GLY A 238 -7.28 19.19 2.49
C GLY A 238 -7.06 17.87 1.75
N GLY A 239 -7.95 17.58 0.81
CA GLY A 239 -8.02 16.26 0.17
C GLY A 239 -8.64 16.32 -1.21
N THR A 240 -9.64 15.49 -1.48
CA THR A 240 -10.34 15.47 -2.77
C THR A 240 -11.43 16.55 -2.88
N GLU A 241 -11.47 17.24 -4.02
CA GLU A 241 -12.41 18.33 -4.27
C GLU A 241 -13.07 18.20 -5.66
N THR A 242 -14.29 18.69 -5.84
CA THR A 242 -15.05 18.57 -7.12
C THR A 242 -15.04 19.82 -8.00
N TRP A 243 -14.70 21.01 -7.51
CA TRP A 243 -15.01 22.27 -8.24
C TRP A 243 -13.86 22.94 -8.98
N ILE A 244 -12.58 22.68 -8.66
CA ILE A 244 -11.48 23.34 -9.41
C ILE A 244 -11.13 22.55 -10.68
N HIS A 245 -11.31 23.22 -11.83
CA HIS A 245 -10.95 22.82 -13.19
C HIS A 245 -9.42 22.75 -13.40
N SER A 246 -8.70 22.06 -12.53
CA SER A 246 -7.32 21.70 -12.82
C SER A 246 -7.38 20.49 -13.76
N THR A 247 -7.03 20.70 -15.03
CA THR A 247 -6.89 19.65 -16.06
C THR A 247 -5.71 18.71 -15.79
N TYR A 248 -5.09 18.79 -14.60
CA TYR A 248 -3.98 17.95 -14.22
C TYR A 248 -4.47 16.54 -13.89
N VAL A 249 -3.90 15.56 -14.60
CA VAL A 249 -4.15 14.13 -14.39
C VAL A 249 -3.91 13.70 -12.93
N GLN A 250 -3.00 14.39 -12.23
CA GLN A 250 -2.66 14.16 -10.83
C GLN A 250 -2.96 15.41 -9.98
N GLY A 251 -4.18 15.48 -9.42
CA GLY A 251 -4.63 16.57 -8.54
C GLY A 251 -5.66 16.10 -7.52
N HIS A 252 -6.23 17.04 -6.76
CA HIS A 252 -7.26 16.75 -5.75
C HIS A 252 -8.44 15.97 -6.33
N HIS A 253 -8.92 16.39 -7.52
CA HIS A 253 -10.07 15.77 -8.16
C HIS A 253 -9.84 14.28 -8.44
N THR A 254 -8.66 13.96 -8.95
CA THR A 254 -8.24 12.60 -9.31
C THR A 254 -7.69 11.82 -8.13
N GLY A 255 -7.74 12.38 -6.92
CA GLY A 255 -7.40 11.73 -5.66
C GLY A 255 -5.91 11.47 -5.46
N TYR A 256 -5.05 12.10 -6.27
CA TYR A 256 -3.59 11.97 -6.18
C TYR A 256 -2.96 12.99 -5.24
N LYS A 257 -3.68 14.04 -4.88
CA LYS A 257 -3.17 15.12 -4.03
C LYS A 257 -3.79 15.10 -2.63
N ILE A 258 -2.96 15.35 -1.62
CA ILE A 258 -3.36 15.52 -0.22
C ILE A 258 -2.64 16.75 0.33
N ASP A 259 -3.36 17.54 1.10
CA ASP A 259 -2.82 18.77 1.67
C ASP A 259 -2.51 18.55 3.13
N ILE A 260 -1.32 18.97 3.56
CA ILE A 260 -0.91 18.89 4.95
C ILE A 260 -0.62 20.28 5.50
N GLY A 261 -1.04 20.51 6.74
CA GLY A 261 -0.72 21.73 7.45
C GLY A 261 0.78 21.86 7.70
N LEU A 262 1.23 23.10 7.92
CA LEU A 262 2.63 23.37 8.23
C LEU A 262 3.03 22.77 9.58
N GLY A 263 4.29 22.36 9.67
CA GLY A 263 4.87 21.84 10.90
C GLY A 263 6.38 21.76 10.78
N THR A 264 7.09 22.33 11.74
CA THR A 264 8.56 22.51 11.70
C THR A 264 9.32 21.24 11.29
N CYS A 265 8.90 20.08 11.77
CA CYS A 265 9.48 18.80 11.40
C CYS A 265 9.31 18.45 9.91
N ALA A 266 8.07 18.44 9.39
CA ALA A 266 7.80 18.12 7.99
C ALA A 266 8.42 19.18 7.05
N ASP A 267 8.30 20.44 7.45
CA ASP A 267 8.82 21.62 6.77
C ASP A 267 10.34 21.56 6.57
N SER A 268 11.09 21.28 7.63
CA SER A 268 12.54 21.11 7.55
C SER A 268 12.91 19.83 6.80
N TYR A 269 12.16 18.74 6.99
CA TYR A 269 12.46 17.49 6.31
C TYR A 269 12.38 17.64 4.79
N ILE A 270 11.27 18.17 4.27
CA ILE A 270 11.05 18.38 2.84
C ILE A 270 12.16 19.25 2.27
N ARG A 271 12.42 20.41 2.87
CA ARG A 271 13.40 21.39 2.34
C ARG A 271 14.84 20.88 2.37
N ASN A 272 15.18 20.05 3.36
CA ASN A 272 16.56 19.59 3.56
C ASN A 272 16.87 18.25 2.85
N ASN A 273 15.86 17.45 2.51
CA ASN A 273 16.06 16.09 1.99
C ASN A 273 15.55 15.89 0.56
N TYR A 274 14.70 16.77 0.04
CA TYR A 274 14.15 16.67 -1.31
C TYR A 274 14.76 17.70 -2.25
N SER A 275 14.74 17.38 -3.54
CA SER A 275 15.37 18.20 -4.59
C SER A 275 14.44 19.35 -4.98
N PRO A 276 14.95 20.59 -5.15
CA PRO A 276 14.16 21.67 -5.72
C PRO A 276 13.61 21.30 -7.10
N ALA A 277 12.32 21.53 -7.32
CA ALA A 277 11.59 21.21 -8.55
C ALA A 277 10.90 22.43 -9.18
N GLY A 278 11.33 23.64 -8.79
CA GLY A 278 10.79 24.93 -9.21
C GLY A 278 10.54 25.86 -8.02
N THR A 279 9.92 27.01 -8.29
CA THR A 279 9.55 27.97 -7.24
C THR A 279 8.61 27.33 -6.23
N ASN A 280 9.00 27.32 -4.96
CA ASN A 280 8.25 26.71 -3.86
C ASN A 280 7.91 25.23 -4.06
N LYS A 281 8.68 24.49 -4.88
CA LYS A 281 8.44 23.07 -5.18
C LYS A 281 9.64 22.21 -4.85
N TRP A 282 9.38 21.03 -4.31
CA TRP A 282 10.36 19.98 -4.07
C TRP A 282 9.88 18.64 -4.65
N SER A 283 10.80 17.77 -5.02
CA SER A 283 10.51 16.42 -5.49
C SER A 283 11.32 15.36 -4.73
N ASP A 284 10.65 14.25 -4.38
CA ASP A 284 11.34 13.08 -3.84
C ASP A 284 11.81 12.14 -4.96
N SER A 285 12.62 11.14 -4.61
CA SER A 285 13.17 10.17 -5.57
C SER A 285 12.12 9.27 -6.23
N ARG A 286 10.87 9.30 -5.76
CA ARG A 286 9.74 8.55 -6.32
C ARG A 286 8.92 9.43 -7.28
N GLY A 287 9.29 10.69 -7.47
CA GLY A 287 8.58 11.64 -8.33
C GLY A 287 7.37 12.28 -7.67
N ASN A 288 7.19 12.16 -6.35
CA ASN A 288 6.15 12.91 -5.64
C ASN A 288 6.57 14.40 -5.61
N ILE A 289 5.60 15.29 -5.78
CA ILE A 289 5.81 16.74 -5.76
C ILE A 289 5.22 17.33 -4.49
N TYR A 290 5.99 18.19 -3.83
CA TYR A 290 5.63 18.90 -2.61
C TYR A 290 5.67 20.40 -2.93
N PHE A 291 4.52 21.04 -3.01
CA PHE A 291 4.38 22.46 -3.30
C PHE A 291 3.99 23.24 -2.05
N TYR A 292 4.69 24.34 -1.77
CA TYR A 292 4.45 25.19 -0.61
C TYR A 292 3.60 26.40 -1.01
N GLU A 293 2.37 26.48 -0.49
CA GLU A 293 1.42 27.56 -0.81
C GLU A 293 1.46 28.74 0.19
N GLY A 294 2.21 28.59 1.29
CA GLY A 294 2.39 29.64 2.31
C GLY A 294 1.75 29.30 3.66
N ASP A 295 0.66 28.54 3.65
CA ASP A 295 -0.09 28.11 4.85
C ASP A 295 -0.30 26.59 4.93
N HIS A 296 0.02 25.85 3.86
CA HIS A 296 0.04 24.39 3.81
C HIS A 296 0.97 23.86 2.72
N TRP A 297 1.14 22.54 2.68
CA TRP A 297 1.81 21.81 1.62
C TRP A 297 0.82 21.03 0.77
N ASP A 298 0.95 21.22 -0.53
CA ASP A 298 0.30 20.49 -1.60
C ASP A 298 1.16 19.28 -1.99
N ILE A 299 0.75 18.06 -1.63
CA ILE A 299 1.51 16.85 -1.95
C ILE A 299 0.82 16.07 -3.06
N THR A 300 1.42 16.06 -4.26
CA THR A 300 0.97 15.25 -5.39
C THR A 300 1.76 13.95 -5.45
N TYR A 301 1.06 12.81 -5.35
CA TYR A 301 1.67 11.49 -5.42
C TYR A 301 1.72 10.96 -6.85
N SER A 302 2.90 10.45 -7.25
CA SER A 302 3.07 9.73 -8.51
C SER A 302 2.45 8.33 -8.44
N ALA A 303 1.97 7.84 -9.58
CA ALA A 303 1.43 6.49 -9.74
C ALA A 303 2.54 5.44 -9.89
#